data_AF-E9HFM2-F1
#
_entry.id   AF-E9HFM2-F1
#
_cell.length_a   1.000
_cell.length_b   1.000
_cell.length_c   1.000
_cell.angle_alpha   90.00
_cell.angle_beta   90.00
_cell.angle_gamma   90.00
#
_symmetry.space_group_name_H-M   'P 1'
#
loop_
_entity.id
_entity.type
_entity.pdbx_description
1 polymer ?
#
loop_
_entity_poly.entity_id
_entity_poly.type
_entity_poly.pdbx_seq_one_letter_code
_entity_poly.pdbx_strand_id
1 'polypeptide(L)' 'VFVNEETGKVKQLGDIVKNPPFAQTLRTIANEGVGVFYNGILGDKVVEDIQKKGGIITKEDLMQYR' A
#
# COMPACT_ATOMS: atom_id res chain seq x y z
N VAL A 1 -4.36 8.47 7.84
CA VAL A 1 -3.14 9.08 7.24
C VAL A 1 -3.33 10.56 6.91
N PHE A 2 -4.33 10.94 6.10
CA PHE A 2 -4.51 12.33 5.63
C PHE A 2 -5.42 13.20 6.52
N VAL A 3 -6.02 12.60 7.55
CA VAL A 3 -6.77 13.27 8.60
C VAL A 3 -5.85 13.45 9.80
N ASN A 4 -5.89 14.62 10.44
CA ASN A 4 -5.24 14.87 11.71
C ASN A 4 -6.06 14.17 12.81
N GLU A 5 -5.42 13.25 13.52
CA GLU A 5 -6.10 12.34 14.47
C GLU A 5 -6.60 13.06 15.74
N GLU A 6 -5.98 14.19 16.11
CA GLU A 6 -6.39 14.98 17.27
C GLU A 6 -7.62 15.84 16.96
N THR A 7 -7.65 16.44 15.76
CA THR A 7 -8.69 17.40 15.37
C THR A 7 -9.83 16.78 14.57
N GLY A 8 -9.62 15.59 14.01
CA GLY A 8 -10.55 14.94 13.07
C GLY A 8 -10.69 15.64 11.71
N LYS A 9 -9.93 16.72 11.47
CA LYS A 9 -9.96 17.49 10.22
C LYS A 9 -8.91 16.98 9.24
N VAL A 10 -9.11 17.26 7.96
CA VAL A 10 -8.06 17.05 6.94
C VAL A 10 -6.82 17.84 7.34
N LYS A 11 -5.64 17.24 7.17
CA LYS A 11 -4.35 17.88 7.46
C LYS A 11 -4.21 19.20 6.70
N GLN A 12 -3.63 20.19 7.37
CA GLN A 12 -3.46 21.54 6.86
C GLN A 12 -2.01 21.81 6.44
N LEU A 13 -1.78 22.96 5.81
CA LEU A 13 -0.44 23.43 5.50
C LEU A 13 0.41 23.47 6.78
N GLY A 14 1.61 22.88 6.72
CA GLY A 14 2.51 22.77 7.87
C GLY A 14 2.34 21.49 8.69
N ASP A 15 1.25 20.74 8.51
CA ASP A 15 1.10 19.45 9.18
C ASP A 15 2.06 18.39 8.61
N ILE A 16 2.62 17.59 9.51
CA ILE A 16 3.45 16.45 9.12
C ILE A 16 2.54 15.27 8.74
N VAL A 17 2.78 14.68 7.56
CA VAL A 17 2.16 13.43 7.12
C VAL A 17 3.12 12.27 7.42
N LYS A 18 2.74 11.40 8.35
CA LYS A 18 3.46 10.14 8.63
C LYS A 18 2.62 8.98 8.13
N ASN A 19 3.24 8.08 7.37
CA ASN A 19 2.60 6.83 6.92
C ASN A 19 3.52 5.62 7.21
N PRO A 20 3.62 5.20 8.49
CA PRO A 20 4.50 4.09 8.88
C PRO A 20 4.21 2.76 8.14
N PRO A 21 2.94 2.36 7.89
CA PRO A 21 2.64 1.16 7.10
C PRO A 21 3.21 1.24 5.69
N PHE A 22 3.02 2.36 4.99
CA PHE A 22 3.59 2.52 3.65
C PHE A 22 5.12 2.54 3.65
N ALA A 23 5.73 3.18 4.65
CA ALA A 23 7.18 3.13 4.83
C ALA A 23 7.68 1.69 5.05
N GLN A 24 6.90 0.83 5.70
CA GLN A 24 7.23 -0.58 5.85
C GLN A 24 7.16 -1.34 4.52
N THR A 25 6.12 -1.08 3.71
CA THR A 25 6.02 -1.63 2.34
C THR A 25 7.27 -1.28 1.52
N LEU A 26 7.70 0.00 1.56
CA LEU A 26 8.90 0.45 0.85
C LEU A 26 10.19 -0.20 1.38
N ARG A 27 10.31 -0.39 2.70
CA ARG A 27 11.46 -1.10 3.29
C ARG A 27 11.53 -2.56 2.83
N THR A 28 10.40 -3.26 2.82
CA THR A 28 10.34 -4.64 2.32
C THR A 28 10.79 -4.71 0.86
N ILE A 29 10.30 -3.80 0.00
CA ILE A 29 10.74 -3.72 -1.41
C ILE A 29 12.24 -3.41 -1.52
N ALA A 30 12.76 -2.49 -0.71
CA ALA A 30 14.18 -2.13 -0.72
C ALA A 30 15.08 -3.29 -0.32
N ASN A 31 14.65 -4.13 0.63
CA ASN A 31 15.43 -5.25 1.14
C ASN A 31 15.32 -6.51 0.27
N GLU A 32 14.15 -6.77 -0.30
CA GLU A 32 13.82 -8.05 -0.95
C GLU A 32 13.66 -7.92 -2.48
N GLY A 33 13.73 -6.70 -3.01
CA GLY A 33 13.52 -6.39 -4.42
C GLY A 33 12.03 -6.28 -4.80
N VAL A 34 11.74 -5.70 -5.97
CA VAL A 34 10.36 -5.42 -6.42
C VAL A 34 9.50 -6.68 -6.62
N GLY A 35 10.13 -7.85 -6.79
CA GLY A 35 9.43 -9.12 -6.98
C GLY A 35 8.45 -9.47 -5.86
N VAL A 36 8.69 -9.01 -4.63
CA VAL A 36 7.77 -9.21 -3.49
C VAL A 36 6.40 -8.53 -3.69
N PHE A 37 6.35 -7.49 -4.52
CA PHE A 37 5.12 -6.78 -4.85
C PHE A 37 4.33 -7.49 -5.94
N TYR A 38 4.98 -7.93 -7.01
CA TYR A 38 4.27 -8.58 -8.13
C TYR A 38 3.98 -10.05 -7.84
N ASN A 39 4.96 -10.78 -7.30
CA ASN A 39 4.93 -12.24 -7.19
C ASN A 39 4.98 -12.73 -5.74
N GLY A 40 4.95 -11.82 -4.75
CA GLY A 40 5.07 -12.16 -3.34
C GLY A 40 3.97 -11.61 -2.45
N ILE A 41 4.22 -11.67 -1.14
CA ILE A 41 3.24 -11.43 -0.07
C ILE A 41 2.66 -10.00 -0.09
N LEU A 42 3.40 -9.00 -0.60
CA LEU A 42 2.88 -7.64 -0.70
C LEU A 42 1.80 -7.55 -1.79
N GLY A 43 1.99 -8.24 -2.91
CA GLY A 43 0.97 -8.34 -3.96
C GLY A 43 -0.28 -9.05 -3.47
N ASP A 44 -0.13 -10.11 -2.69
CA ASP A 44 -1.27 -10.88 -2.16
C ASP A 44 -2.15 -9.99 -1.27
N LYS A 45 -1.52 -9.19 -0.39
CA LYS A 45 -2.23 -8.23 0.47
C LYS A 45 -2.96 -7.16 -0.34
N VAL A 46 -2.37 -6.69 -1.44
CA VAL A 46 -2.99 -5.69 -2.32
C VAL A 46 -4.21 -6.28 -3.02
N VAL A 47 -4.07 -7.47 -3.61
CA VAL A 47 -5.18 -8.17 -4.30
C VAL A 47 -6.31 -8.46 -3.30
N GLU A 48 -5.98 -8.96 -2.12
CA GLU A 48 -6.97 -9.24 -1.07
C GLU A 48 -7.76 -7.98 -0.67
N ASP A 49 -7.09 -6.85 -0.44
CA ASP A 49 -7.76 -5.60 -0.07
C ASP A 49 -8.64 -5.04 -1.21
N ILE A 50 -8.18 -5.14 -2.45
CA ILE A 50 -8.95 -4.73 -3.63
C ILE A 50 -10.20 -5.60 -3.79
N GLN A 51 -10.06 -6.92 -3.72
CA GLN A 51 -11.17 -7.86 -3.88
C GLN A 51 -12.19 -7.76 -2.74
N LYS A 52 -11.73 -7.55 -1.50
CA LYS A 52 -12.63 -7.27 -0.35
C LYS A 52 -13.52 -6.04 -0.57
N LYS A 53 -13.09 -5.10 -1.40
CA LYS A 53 -13.84 -3.89 -1.77
C LYS A 53 -14.59 -4.02 -3.10
N GLY A 54 -14.67 -5.23 -3.67
CA GLY A 54 -15.37 -5.51 -4.92
C GLY A 54 -14.57 -5.18 -6.19
N GLY A 55 -13.26 -4.95 -6.07
CA GLY A 55 -12.39 -4.76 -7.22
C GLY A 55 -12.04 -6.07 -7.94
N ILE A 56 -11.58 -5.94 -9.19
CA ILE A 56 -11.39 -7.07 -10.11
C ILE A 56 -9.94 -7.50 -10.30
N ILE A 57 -8.98 -6.77 -9.72
CA ILE A 57 -7.56 -7.09 -9.91
C ILE A 57 -7.26 -8.44 -9.25
N THR A 58 -6.56 -9.29 -9.98
CA THR A 58 -6.14 -10.63 -9.57
C THR A 58 -4.64 -10.68 -9.30
N LYS A 59 -4.18 -11.82 -8.75
CA LYS A 59 -2.74 -12.06 -8.59
C LYS A 59 -2.06 -12.21 -9.94
N GLU A 60 -2.73 -12.86 -10.87
CA GLU A 60 -2.28 -13.05 -12.25
C GLU A 60 -2.06 -11.70 -12.94
N ASP A 61 -2.97 -10.74 -12.78
CA ASP A 61 -2.81 -9.38 -13.34
C ASP A 61 -1.53 -8.71 -12.83
N LEU A 62 -1.22 -8.82 -11.53
CA LEU A 62 0.03 -8.29 -10.99
C LEU A 62 1.25 -9.00 -11.56
N MET A 63 1.22 -10.33 -11.66
CA MET A 63 2.37 -11.12 -12.15
C MET A 63 2.68 -10.88 -13.64
N GLN A 64 1.67 -10.55 -14.46
CA GLN A 64 1.83 -10.30 -15.89
C GLN A 64 2.20 -8.85 -16.23
N TYR A 65 2.19 -7.95 -15.26
CA TYR A 65 2.55 -6.56 -15.45
C TYR A 65 4.04 -6.40 -15.83
N ARG A 66 4.34 -5.56 -16.82
CA ARG A 66 5.69 -5.27 -17.32
C ARG A 66 5.94 -3.76 -17.37
#